data_AF-A0A1Q4BUC5-F1
#
_entry.id   AF-A0A1Q4BUC5-F1
#
_cell.length_a   1.000
_cell.length_b   1.000
_cell.length_c   1.000
_cell.angle_alpha   90.00
_cell.angle_beta   90.00
_cell.angle_gamma   90.00
#
_symmetry.space_group_name_H-M   'P 1'
#
loop_
_entity.id
_entity.type
_entity.pdbx_description
1 polymer ?
#
loop_
_entity_poly.entity_id
_entity_poly.type
_entity_poly.pdbx_seq_one_letter_code
_entity_poly.pdbx_strand_id
1 'polypeptide(L)'
;MMFRSLLIATALLAAAPTVALAQARDAAPSAPVLRANVTVSSDIVRIGDVVDNAGSAAQIAIYRAPDLGTTGTLPVAQIIATLRTHQVIGVDTKNMNEISVTRQARTVTPSDIEQHVAQALERRNGLGDAADLQLTFDRSLQTMQLESSNNGALHATAARFDPRSGRFDVVLEITNEASSTPTRLRFTGTAVDTVEAVVLARGIDRNEIVKASDVSIERRPRAELGREAAGRDQVVGMQARRQLRAGQALRASDLAKPDLVQRDQAVTIVYQTGGITLTIRGKAMENGTDGDVVSVMNLQTKRSFSGVVVGRGQVLVTPPRAAQTAAVATAPVAVAANDHLPVSRKAE
;
A
#
# COMPACT_ATOMS: atom_id res chain seq x y z
N MET A 1 -53.31 15.51 91.58
CA MET A 1 -53.11 14.84 92.89
C MET A 1 -52.00 13.81 92.73
N MET A 2 -50.94 13.97 93.54
CA MET A 2 -50.00 12.94 94.02
C MET A 2 -49.09 12.29 92.95
N PHE A 3 -47.79 12.65 92.81
CA PHE A 3 -46.63 12.32 93.68
C PHE A 3 -46.63 10.82 94.07
N ARG A 4 -45.60 9.99 93.90
CA ARG A 4 -44.14 10.20 93.85
C ARG A 4 -43.46 8.80 93.69
N SER A 5 -42.32 8.72 93.00
CA SER A 5 -41.07 7.98 93.35
C SER A 5 -41.12 6.44 93.64
N LEU A 6 -40.15 5.57 93.30
CA LEU A 6 -38.70 5.68 93.15
C LEU A 6 -38.10 4.29 92.71
N LEU A 7 -36.85 4.30 92.19
CA LEU A 7 -35.82 3.22 92.13
C LEU A 7 -35.99 2.11 91.09
N ILE A 8 -35.28 2.13 89.95
CA ILE A 8 -33.83 1.88 89.72
C ILE A 8 -33.39 0.46 90.09
N ALA A 9 -33.18 -0.39 89.08
CA ALA A 9 -32.11 -1.39 89.09
C ALA A 9 -31.71 -1.74 87.64
N THR A 10 -30.48 -1.36 87.33
CA THR A 10 -29.68 -1.61 86.13
C THR A 10 -29.55 -3.10 85.78
N ALA A 11 -29.75 -3.45 84.51
CA ALA A 11 -29.17 -4.65 83.91
C ALA A 11 -28.64 -4.30 82.52
N LEU A 12 -27.34 -4.02 82.49
CA LEU A 12 -26.49 -3.88 81.32
C LEU A 12 -26.49 -5.22 80.57
N LEU A 13 -27.15 -5.31 79.41
CA LEU A 13 -27.02 -6.46 78.51
C LEU A 13 -26.55 -5.98 77.14
N ALA A 14 -25.37 -6.47 76.78
CA ALA A 14 -24.59 -6.11 75.63
C ALA A 14 -25.37 -6.23 74.31
N ALA A 15 -25.34 -5.16 73.51
CA ALA A 15 -25.72 -5.19 72.11
C ALA A 15 -24.62 -5.95 71.33
N ALA A 16 -24.90 -7.19 70.93
CA ALA A 16 -24.10 -7.90 69.95
C ALA A 16 -24.55 -7.49 68.54
N PRO A 17 -23.64 -7.13 67.62
CA PRO A 17 -24.00 -6.99 66.22
C PRO A 17 -24.27 -8.39 65.65
N THR A 18 -25.51 -8.66 65.26
CA THR A 18 -25.87 -9.83 64.47
C THR A 18 -25.19 -9.72 63.10
N VAL A 19 -24.00 -10.31 62.98
CA VAL A 19 -23.38 -10.59 61.67
C VAL A 19 -24.24 -11.66 61.02
N ALA A 20 -25.10 -11.23 60.10
CA ALA A 20 -25.79 -12.13 59.19
C ALA A 20 -24.72 -12.77 58.30
N LEU A 21 -24.32 -14.00 58.62
CA LEU A 21 -23.64 -14.86 57.65
C LEU A 21 -24.64 -15.09 56.51
N ALA A 22 -24.43 -14.36 55.42
CA ALA A 22 -24.95 -14.75 54.13
C ALA A 22 -24.40 -16.17 53.88
N GLN A 23 -25.26 -17.17 54.06
CA GLN A 23 -24.99 -18.51 53.59
C GLN A 23 -24.78 -18.38 52.08
N ALA A 24 -23.51 -18.39 51.67
CA ALA A 24 -23.15 -18.79 50.33
C ALA A 24 -23.86 -20.12 50.13
N ARG A 25 -24.94 -20.10 49.35
CA ARG A 25 -25.51 -21.32 48.80
C ARG A 25 -24.38 -21.91 47.98
N ASP A 26 -23.67 -22.87 48.55
CA ASP A 26 -22.84 -23.81 47.80
C ASP A 26 -23.75 -24.35 46.69
N ALA A 27 -23.50 -23.87 45.48
CA ALA A 27 -24.05 -24.50 44.29
C ALA A 27 -23.56 -25.95 44.35
N ALA A 28 -24.50 -26.90 44.44
CA ALA A 28 -24.18 -28.33 44.45
C ALA A 28 -23.17 -28.62 43.34
N PRO A 29 -22.08 -29.38 43.61
CA PRO A 29 -21.09 -29.69 42.61
C PRO A 29 -21.79 -30.45 41.47
N SER A 30 -22.03 -29.77 40.37
CA SER A 30 -22.52 -30.39 39.15
C SER A 30 -21.53 -31.50 38.77
N ALA A 31 -22.04 -32.70 38.52
CA ALA A 31 -21.22 -33.86 38.22
C ALA A 31 -20.24 -33.52 37.08
N PRO A 32 -18.98 -33.98 37.14
CA PRO A 32 -18.03 -33.74 36.10
C PRO A 32 -18.47 -34.45 34.81
N VAL A 33 -18.53 -33.73 33.69
CA VAL A 33 -19.03 -34.28 32.41
C VAL A 33 -17.92 -34.27 31.38
N LEU A 34 -17.78 -35.38 30.66
CA LEU A 34 -16.79 -35.49 29.58
C LEU A 34 -17.25 -34.74 28.32
N ARG A 35 -16.32 -34.01 27.70
CA ARG A 35 -16.53 -33.35 26.41
C ARG A 35 -16.17 -34.28 25.24
N ALA A 36 -17.01 -34.25 24.20
CA ALA A 36 -16.80 -35.01 22.97
C ALA A 36 -15.69 -34.44 22.08
N ASN A 37 -15.70 -33.11 21.92
CA ASN A 37 -14.76 -32.35 21.12
C ASN A 37 -14.04 -31.36 22.04
N VAL A 38 -12.72 -31.45 22.08
CA VAL A 38 -11.87 -30.66 22.96
C VAL A 38 -10.92 -29.83 22.09
N THR A 39 -10.97 -28.51 22.24
CA THR A 39 -10.04 -27.60 21.54
C THR A 39 -8.99 -27.11 22.51
N VAL A 40 -7.72 -27.35 22.21
CA VAL A 40 -6.59 -27.00 23.09
C VAL A 40 -5.68 -26.00 22.40
N SER A 41 -5.22 -24.97 23.12
CA SER A 41 -4.30 -23.96 22.58
C SER A 41 -2.83 -24.26 22.90
N SER A 42 -2.56 -25.05 23.95
CA SER A 42 -1.21 -25.46 24.39
C SER A 42 -0.76 -26.81 23.81
N ASP A 43 0.51 -27.18 24.03
CA ASP A 43 1.09 -28.49 23.69
C ASP A 43 0.67 -29.62 24.65
N ILE A 44 0.02 -29.26 25.75
CA ILE A 44 -0.45 -30.16 26.80
C ILE A 44 -1.97 -30.04 26.93
N VAL A 45 -2.64 -31.18 27.04
CA VAL A 45 -4.08 -31.31 27.33
C VAL A 45 -4.26 -31.43 28.85
N ARG A 46 -5.08 -30.57 29.43
CA ARG A 46 -5.38 -30.56 30.87
C ARG A 46 -6.75 -31.19 31.17
N ILE A 47 -6.98 -31.55 32.43
CA ILE A 47 -8.28 -32.08 32.89
C ILE A 47 -9.41 -31.10 32.61
N GLY A 48 -9.18 -29.80 32.81
CA GLY A 48 -10.19 -28.77 32.57
C GLY A 48 -10.60 -28.61 31.10
N ASP A 49 -9.74 -29.02 30.15
CA ASP A 49 -10.07 -28.97 28.72
C ASP A 49 -11.02 -30.10 28.33
N VAL A 50 -10.90 -31.25 29.01
CA VAL A 50 -11.58 -32.51 28.66
C VAL A 50 -12.84 -32.74 29.50
N VAL A 51 -12.86 -32.24 30.74
CA VAL A 51 -13.93 -32.49 31.71
C VAL A 51 -14.50 -31.16 32.22
N ASP A 52 -15.80 -30.98 32.04
CA ASP A 52 -16.55 -29.90 32.66
C ASP A 52 -16.64 -30.08 34.17
N ASN A 53 -16.57 -29.00 34.94
CA ASN A 53 -16.67 -29.01 36.40
C ASN A 53 -15.60 -29.85 37.12
N ALA A 54 -14.39 -29.93 36.54
CA ALA A 54 -13.25 -30.66 37.12
C ALA A 54 -12.67 -30.06 38.43
N GLY A 55 -13.20 -28.94 38.92
CA GLY A 55 -12.78 -28.29 40.16
C GLY A 55 -11.30 -27.91 40.16
N SER A 56 -10.61 -28.13 41.28
CA SER A 56 -9.18 -27.84 41.47
C SER A 56 -8.26 -28.71 40.61
N ALA A 57 -8.73 -29.88 40.16
CA ALA A 57 -7.96 -30.80 39.31
C ALA A 57 -7.87 -30.30 37.86
N ALA A 58 -8.62 -29.26 37.47
CA ALA A 58 -8.68 -28.74 36.11
C ALA A 58 -7.30 -28.36 35.52
N GLN A 59 -6.35 -27.93 36.35
CA GLN A 59 -5.03 -27.49 35.90
C GLN A 59 -4.02 -28.63 35.66
N ILE A 60 -4.37 -29.87 36.02
CA ILE A 60 -3.46 -31.01 35.92
C ILE A 60 -3.30 -31.42 34.46
N ALA A 61 -2.04 -31.57 34.03
CA ALA A 61 -1.66 -32.05 32.71
C ALA A 61 -1.84 -33.57 32.62
N ILE A 62 -2.47 -34.06 31.55
CA ILE A 62 -2.73 -35.50 31.36
C ILE A 62 -2.03 -36.07 30.12
N TYR A 63 -2.12 -35.36 28.99
CA TYR A 63 -1.63 -35.84 27.70
C TYR A 63 -0.91 -34.74 26.92
N ARG A 64 -0.10 -35.16 25.93
CA ARG A 64 0.46 -34.26 24.92
C ARG A 64 -0.58 -34.05 23.81
N ALA A 65 -0.82 -32.79 23.46
CA ALA A 65 -1.71 -32.44 22.37
C ALA A 65 -1.12 -32.86 21.01
N PRO A 66 -1.95 -33.09 19.99
CA PRO A 66 -1.49 -33.39 18.64
C PRO A 66 -0.80 -32.18 17.99
N ASP A 67 -0.30 -32.33 16.76
CA ASP A 67 0.34 -31.23 16.04
C ASP A 67 -0.63 -30.06 15.83
N LEU A 68 -0.06 -28.86 15.69
CA LEU A 68 -0.82 -27.63 15.45
C LEU A 68 -1.79 -27.82 14.27
N GLY A 69 -3.05 -27.47 14.48
CA GLY A 69 -4.10 -27.54 13.46
C GLY A 69 -4.59 -28.96 13.15
N THR A 70 -4.07 -29.98 13.83
CA THR A 70 -4.49 -31.38 13.64
C THR A 70 -5.42 -31.85 14.75
N THR A 71 -6.18 -32.91 14.45
CA THR A 71 -7.07 -33.55 15.41
C THR A 71 -6.57 -34.95 15.72
N GLY A 72 -6.34 -35.22 17.00
CA GLY A 72 -6.02 -36.53 17.53
C GLY A 72 -7.24 -37.15 18.20
N THR A 73 -7.30 -38.48 18.24
CA THR A 73 -8.33 -39.22 18.97
C THR A 73 -7.76 -39.78 20.26
N LEU A 74 -8.49 -39.66 21.36
CA LEU A 74 -8.12 -40.24 22.65
C LEU A 74 -9.22 -41.20 23.14
N PRO A 75 -8.89 -42.47 23.47
CA PRO A 75 -9.85 -43.41 24.02
C PRO A 75 -10.35 -43.01 25.41
N VAL A 76 -11.66 -43.07 25.63
CA VAL A 76 -12.29 -42.71 26.91
C VAL A 76 -11.82 -43.60 28.06
N ALA A 77 -11.58 -44.89 27.79
CA ALA A 77 -11.05 -45.82 28.79
C ALA A 77 -9.70 -45.35 29.37
N GLN A 78 -8.83 -44.77 28.55
CA GLN A 78 -7.53 -44.27 28.97
C GLN A 78 -7.67 -42.98 29.79
N ILE A 79 -8.63 -42.12 29.42
CA ILE A 79 -8.94 -40.88 30.14
C ILE A 79 -9.50 -41.19 31.53
N ILE A 80 -10.44 -42.12 31.66
CA ILE A 80 -10.98 -42.52 32.96
C ILE A 80 -9.85 -43.06 33.86
N ALA A 81 -8.93 -43.85 33.31
CA ALA A 81 -7.80 -44.40 34.06
C ALA A 81 -6.89 -43.29 34.62
N THR A 82 -6.59 -42.27 33.82
CA THR A 82 -5.76 -41.13 34.26
C THR A 82 -6.50 -40.21 35.23
N LEU A 83 -7.79 -39.95 35.01
CA LEU A 83 -8.62 -39.16 35.93
C LEU A 83 -8.75 -39.80 37.32
N ARG A 84 -8.88 -41.14 37.39
CA ARG A 84 -8.88 -41.87 38.67
C ARG A 84 -7.58 -41.72 39.44
N THR A 85 -6.43 -41.73 38.75
CA THR A 85 -5.12 -41.49 39.37
C THR A 85 -5.03 -40.11 39.99
N HIS A 86 -5.65 -39.11 39.37
CA HIS A 86 -5.72 -37.73 39.88
C HIS A 86 -6.96 -37.46 40.75
N GLN A 87 -7.61 -38.51 41.26
CA GLN A 87 -8.74 -38.43 42.21
C GLN A 87 -10.00 -37.71 41.67
N VAL A 88 -10.16 -37.63 40.34
CA VAL A 88 -11.39 -37.15 39.70
C VAL A 88 -12.33 -38.35 39.51
N ILE A 89 -13.38 -38.43 40.33
CA ILE A 89 -14.28 -39.59 40.43
C ILE A 89 -15.70 -39.15 40.03
N GLY A 90 -16.48 -40.06 39.41
CA GLY A 90 -17.88 -39.81 39.07
C GLY A 90 -18.11 -39.03 37.78
N VAL A 91 -17.20 -39.15 36.81
CA VAL A 91 -17.32 -38.47 35.50
C VAL A 91 -18.38 -39.14 34.63
N ASP A 92 -19.35 -38.36 34.16
CA ASP A 92 -20.34 -38.82 33.17
C ASP A 92 -19.70 -38.82 31.77
N THR A 93 -19.57 -40.01 31.20
CA THR A 93 -18.96 -40.22 29.88
C THR A 93 -19.97 -40.25 28.74
N LYS A 94 -21.27 -40.10 29.00
CA LYS A 94 -22.34 -40.09 27.99
C LYS A 94 -22.25 -41.24 26.97
N ASN A 95 -21.80 -42.43 27.40
CA ASN A 95 -21.56 -43.62 26.55
C ASN A 95 -20.61 -43.40 25.37
N MET A 96 -19.66 -42.46 25.48
CA MET A 96 -18.66 -42.20 24.46
C MET A 96 -17.47 -43.18 24.57
N ASN A 97 -16.97 -43.65 23.43
CA ASN A 97 -15.79 -44.51 23.37
C ASN A 97 -14.49 -43.73 23.11
N GLU A 98 -14.57 -42.63 22.36
CA GLU A 98 -13.43 -41.79 21.97
C GLU A 98 -13.80 -40.31 22.07
N ILE A 99 -12.79 -39.48 22.36
CA ILE A 99 -12.87 -38.01 22.26
C ILE A 99 -11.98 -37.52 21.13
N SER A 100 -12.39 -36.44 20.48
CA SER A 100 -11.58 -35.74 19.49
C SER A 100 -10.92 -34.52 20.12
N VAL A 101 -9.60 -34.47 20.09
CA VAL A 101 -8.80 -33.36 20.60
C VAL A 101 -8.17 -32.63 19.42
N THR A 102 -8.59 -31.40 19.19
CA THR A 102 -8.06 -30.54 18.13
C THR A 102 -7.15 -29.48 18.74
N ARG A 103 -5.90 -29.36 18.24
CA ARG A 103 -5.01 -28.28 18.66
C ARG A 103 -5.24 -27.06 17.80
N GLN A 104 -5.71 -25.96 18.41
CA GLN A 104 -5.93 -24.71 17.70
C GLN A 104 -4.62 -24.15 17.15
N ALA A 105 -4.64 -23.72 15.89
CA ALA A 105 -3.52 -23.11 15.23
C ALA A 105 -3.95 -21.90 14.42
N ARG A 106 -3.06 -20.91 14.36
CA ARG A 106 -3.15 -19.78 13.45
C ARG A 106 -2.35 -20.11 12.20
N THR A 107 -3.01 -20.09 11.06
CA THR A 107 -2.35 -20.23 9.77
C THR A 107 -1.87 -18.86 9.30
N VAL A 108 -0.59 -18.77 8.94
CA VAL A 108 -0.01 -17.61 8.26
C VAL A 108 0.36 -18.06 6.86
N THR A 109 -0.28 -17.45 5.87
CA THR A 109 -0.07 -17.79 4.47
C THR A 109 1.16 -17.07 3.90
N PRO A 110 1.78 -17.60 2.83
CA PRO A 110 2.84 -16.90 2.12
C PRO A 110 2.45 -15.48 1.70
N SER A 111 1.23 -15.29 1.18
CA SER A 111 0.74 -13.96 0.77
C SER A 111 0.65 -12.97 1.93
N ASP A 112 0.27 -13.43 3.13
CA ASP A 112 0.26 -12.56 4.30
C ASP A 112 1.69 -12.12 4.65
N ILE A 113 2.66 -13.03 4.59
CA ILE A 113 4.07 -12.71 4.84
C ILE A 113 4.57 -11.71 3.80
N GLU A 114 4.30 -11.95 2.52
CA GLU A 114 4.68 -11.06 1.41
C GLU A 114 4.12 -9.66 1.62
N GLN A 115 2.83 -9.55 1.97
CA GLN A 115 2.19 -8.27 2.23
C GLN A 115 2.84 -7.53 3.41
N HIS A 116 3.11 -8.21 4.52
CA HIS A 116 3.73 -7.57 5.68
C HIS A 116 5.20 -7.19 5.42
N VAL A 117 5.94 -7.99 4.64
CA VAL A 117 7.29 -7.66 4.20
C VAL A 117 7.28 -6.47 3.24
N ALA A 118 6.36 -6.43 2.28
CA ALA A 118 6.21 -5.31 1.34
C ALA A 118 5.87 -4.02 2.09
N GLN A 119 4.92 -4.07 3.03
CA GLN A 119 4.57 -2.94 3.91
C GLN A 119 5.75 -2.46 4.76
N ALA A 120 6.61 -3.38 5.24
CA ALA A 120 7.81 -3.02 5.98
C ALA A 120 8.89 -2.34 5.11
N LEU A 121 8.87 -2.57 3.80
CA LEU A 121 9.81 -2.04 2.83
C LEU A 121 9.29 -0.82 2.06
N GLU A 122 8.00 -0.52 2.15
CA GLU A 122 7.35 0.63 1.51
C GLU A 122 8.05 1.96 1.83
N ARG A 123 8.18 2.83 0.82
CA ARG A 123 8.79 4.18 0.90
C ARG A 123 10.21 4.21 1.47
N ARG A 124 10.90 3.07 1.57
CA ARG A 124 12.23 2.97 2.17
C ARG A 124 13.31 3.05 1.10
N ASN A 125 14.29 3.95 1.27
CA ASN A 125 15.46 4.08 0.41
C ASN A 125 15.14 4.16 -1.11
N GLY A 126 14.01 4.76 -1.48
CA GLY A 126 13.59 4.96 -2.87
C GLY A 126 12.65 3.91 -3.46
N LEU A 127 12.21 2.94 -2.65
CA LEU A 127 11.14 2.01 -3.02
C LEU A 127 9.78 2.74 -3.10
N GLY A 128 8.91 2.24 -3.99
CA GLY A 128 7.53 2.70 -4.15
C GLY A 128 6.60 2.25 -3.02
N ASP A 129 5.31 2.19 -3.35
CA ASP A 129 4.28 1.66 -2.44
C ASP A 129 4.33 0.13 -2.38
N ALA A 130 3.84 -0.48 -1.30
CA ALA A 130 3.90 -1.93 -1.10
C ALA A 130 3.28 -2.75 -2.25
N ALA A 131 2.26 -2.21 -2.94
CA ALA A 131 1.58 -2.86 -4.06
C ALA A 131 2.45 -2.95 -5.33
N ASP A 132 3.41 -2.05 -5.46
CA ASP A 132 4.30 -1.92 -6.62
C ASP A 132 5.59 -2.73 -6.45
N LEU A 133 5.82 -3.29 -5.27
CA LEU A 133 7.00 -4.10 -4.98
C LEU A 133 6.83 -5.53 -5.47
N GLN A 134 7.78 -5.98 -6.29
CA GLN A 134 7.96 -7.39 -6.59
C GLN A 134 9.05 -7.95 -5.67
N LEU A 135 8.67 -8.91 -4.82
CA LEU A 135 9.55 -9.55 -3.85
C LEU A 135 9.95 -10.94 -4.35
N THR A 136 11.25 -11.26 -4.28
CA THR A 136 11.79 -12.60 -4.51
C THR A 136 12.52 -13.04 -3.25
N PHE A 137 12.07 -14.10 -2.58
CA PHE A 137 12.68 -14.57 -1.33
C PHE A 137 13.81 -15.55 -1.62
N ASP A 138 14.90 -15.48 -0.84
CA ASP A 138 16.02 -16.43 -0.93
C ASP A 138 15.57 -17.86 -0.54
N ARG A 139 14.58 -17.96 0.35
CA ARG A 139 13.96 -19.21 0.80
C ARG A 139 12.49 -19.21 0.37
N SER A 140 12.01 -20.35 -0.12
CA SER A 140 10.59 -20.53 -0.43
C SER A 140 9.73 -20.31 0.81
N LEU A 141 8.71 -19.45 0.67
CA LEU A 141 7.71 -19.24 1.71
C LEU A 141 6.82 -20.48 1.81
N GLN A 142 6.65 -20.98 3.04
CA GLN A 142 5.75 -22.09 3.34
C GLN A 142 4.64 -21.59 4.24
N THR A 143 3.46 -22.22 4.14
CA THR A 143 2.38 -21.97 5.08
C THR A 143 2.86 -22.36 6.48
N MET A 144 2.86 -21.39 7.39
CA MET A 144 3.28 -21.60 8.76
C MET A 144 2.05 -21.78 9.64
N GLN A 145 2.09 -22.81 10.49
CA GLN A 145 1.12 -22.98 11.55
C GLN A 145 1.74 -22.53 12.86
N LEU A 146 1.16 -21.51 13.47
CA LEU A 146 1.58 -21.00 14.76
C LEU A 146 0.57 -21.39 15.83
N GLU A 147 1.03 -21.47 17.07
CA GLU A 147 0.14 -21.65 18.22
C GLU A 147 -0.89 -20.53 18.28
N SER A 148 -2.12 -20.86 18.68
CA SER A 148 -3.21 -19.88 18.80
C SER A 148 -2.91 -18.73 19.76
N SER A 149 -1.96 -18.91 20.68
CA SER A 149 -1.50 -17.84 21.57
C SER A 149 -0.69 -16.76 20.84
N ASN A 150 -0.18 -17.03 19.64
CA ASN A 150 0.44 -16.03 18.77
C ASN A 150 -0.65 -15.27 17.99
N ASN A 151 -1.54 -14.57 18.71
CA ASN A 151 -2.62 -13.78 18.11
C ASN A 151 -2.20 -12.35 17.72
N GLY A 152 -1.00 -11.91 18.13
CA GLY A 152 -0.50 -10.57 17.86
C GLY A 152 -0.39 -10.28 16.36
N ALA A 153 -0.51 -9.02 15.96
CA ALA A 153 -0.26 -8.62 14.58
C ALA A 153 1.22 -8.86 14.22
N LEU A 154 1.47 -9.23 12.97
CA LEU A 154 2.81 -9.36 12.42
C LEU A 154 3.39 -7.95 12.30
N HIS A 155 4.43 -7.65 13.06
CA HIS A 155 5.08 -6.35 13.02
C HIS A 155 6.53 -6.47 12.62
N ALA A 156 7.00 -5.58 11.74
CA ALA A 156 8.40 -5.53 11.37
C ALA A 156 9.21 -4.78 12.43
N THR A 157 10.04 -5.50 13.18
CA THR A 157 10.93 -4.92 14.19
C THR A 157 12.20 -4.37 13.57
N ALA A 158 12.66 -5.01 12.50
CA ALA A 158 13.77 -4.51 11.71
C ALA A 158 13.49 -4.73 10.23
N ALA A 159 13.73 -3.70 9.43
CA ALA A 159 13.81 -3.81 7.98
C ALA A 159 15.13 -3.18 7.55
N ARG A 160 15.83 -3.81 6.61
CA ARG A 160 17.01 -3.28 5.92
C ARG A 160 16.85 -3.53 4.44
N PHE A 161 17.22 -2.55 3.63
CA PHE A 161 17.17 -2.64 2.18
C PHE A 161 18.38 -1.92 1.60
N ASP A 162 19.11 -2.60 0.72
CA ASP A 162 20.21 -2.05 -0.04
C ASP A 162 19.78 -1.77 -1.49
N PRO A 163 19.69 -0.49 -1.90
CA PRO A 163 19.23 -0.12 -3.24
C PRO A 163 20.21 -0.49 -4.36
N ARG A 164 21.48 -0.77 -4.07
CA ARG A 164 22.46 -1.17 -5.10
C ARG A 164 22.29 -2.60 -5.54
N SER A 165 22.06 -3.50 -4.58
CA SER A 165 21.88 -4.94 -4.82
C SER A 165 20.41 -5.34 -4.90
N GLY A 166 19.48 -4.46 -4.49
CA GLY A 166 18.07 -4.77 -4.34
C GLY A 166 17.80 -5.75 -3.20
N ARG A 167 18.79 -6.08 -2.36
CA ARG A 167 18.61 -7.05 -1.28
C ARG A 167 17.89 -6.44 -0.08
N PHE A 168 16.97 -7.22 0.50
CA PHE A 168 16.31 -6.90 1.75
C PHE A 168 16.58 -7.93 2.83
N ASP A 169 16.51 -7.47 4.07
CA ASP A 169 16.53 -8.26 5.29
C ASP A 169 15.48 -7.70 6.25
N VAL A 170 14.41 -8.45 6.47
CA VAL A 170 13.27 -8.06 7.30
C VAL A 170 13.07 -9.08 8.40
N VAL A 171 12.98 -8.60 9.64
CA VAL A 171 12.64 -9.39 10.82
C VAL A 171 11.24 -9.00 11.26
N LEU A 172 10.30 -9.93 11.11
CA LEU A 172 8.95 -9.85 11.63
C LEU A 172 8.90 -10.46 13.03
N GLU A 173 8.17 -9.83 13.93
CA GLU A 173 7.86 -10.35 15.26
C GLU A 173 6.36 -10.54 15.42
N ILE A 174 5.99 -11.60 16.14
CA ILE A 174 4.61 -11.89 16.51
C ILE A 174 4.55 -11.93 18.03
N THR A 175 3.71 -11.07 18.60
CA THR A 175 3.43 -11.08 20.03
C THR A 175 2.64 -12.33 20.40
N ASN A 176 3.06 -12.97 21.48
CA ASN A 176 2.41 -14.15 22.03
C ASN A 176 1.73 -13.75 23.35
N GLU A 177 0.45 -14.07 23.51
CA GLU A 177 -0.28 -13.81 24.76
C GLU A 177 0.10 -14.81 25.87
N ALA A 178 0.50 -16.03 25.51
CA ALA A 178 0.84 -17.08 26.47
C ALA A 178 2.32 -17.06 26.89
N SER A 179 3.21 -16.45 26.08
CA SER A 179 4.64 -16.37 26.37
C SER A 179 5.14 -14.95 26.21
N SER A 180 5.93 -14.47 27.17
CA SER A 180 6.53 -13.12 27.14
C SER A 180 7.62 -12.96 26.08
N THR A 181 8.05 -14.04 25.42
CA THR A 181 9.04 -14.00 24.33
C THR A 181 8.35 -13.95 22.97
N PRO A 182 8.50 -12.86 22.18
CA PRO A 182 7.90 -12.78 20.85
C PRO A 182 8.56 -13.76 19.89
N THR A 183 7.76 -14.32 18.98
CA THR A 183 8.26 -15.20 17.92
C THR A 183 8.88 -14.36 16.82
N ARG A 184 10.17 -14.53 16.54
CA ARG A 184 10.93 -13.77 15.52
C ARG A 184 11.08 -14.58 14.24
N LEU A 185 10.68 -14.00 13.11
CA LEU A 185 10.77 -14.58 11.78
C LEU A 185 11.61 -13.67 10.88
N ARG A 186 12.71 -14.21 10.33
CA ARG A 186 13.63 -13.47 9.48
C ARG A 186 13.44 -13.88 8.02
N PHE A 187 13.24 -12.88 7.16
CA PHE A 187 13.04 -13.03 5.73
C PHE A 187 14.08 -12.22 4.97
N THR A 188 14.77 -12.88 4.04
CA THR A 188 15.76 -12.25 3.16
C THR A 188 15.43 -12.55 1.71
N GLY A 189 15.80 -11.63 0.83
CA GLY A 189 15.53 -11.76 -0.59
C GLY A 189 15.92 -10.51 -1.36
N THR A 190 15.34 -10.35 -2.55
CA THR A 190 15.45 -9.15 -3.38
C THR A 190 14.08 -8.50 -3.59
N ALA A 191 14.05 -7.18 -3.52
CA ALA A 191 12.87 -6.36 -3.76
C ALA A 191 13.15 -5.44 -4.95
N VAL A 192 12.26 -5.47 -5.93
CA VAL A 192 12.32 -4.62 -7.12
C VAL A 192 11.07 -3.77 -7.18
N ASP A 193 11.26 -2.46 -7.29
CA ASP A 193 10.15 -1.53 -7.55
C ASP A 193 9.67 -1.73 -8.99
N THR A 194 8.43 -2.16 -9.16
CA THR A 194 7.81 -2.37 -10.47
C THR A 194 6.71 -1.36 -10.69
N VAL A 195 6.61 -0.84 -11.90
CA VAL A 195 5.52 0.06 -12.28
C VAL A 195 4.76 -0.55 -13.45
N GLU A 196 3.47 -0.24 -13.52
CA GLU A 196 2.67 -0.56 -14.68
C GLU A 196 3.20 0.24 -15.88
N ALA A 197 3.74 -0.48 -16.86
CA ALA A 197 4.27 0.10 -18.08
C ALA A 197 3.41 -0.28 -19.25
N VAL A 198 3.15 0.69 -20.11
CA VAL A 198 2.45 0.45 -21.37
C VAL A 198 3.47 -0.09 -22.37
N VAL A 199 3.28 -1.33 -22.81
CA VAL A 199 4.14 -2.02 -23.77
C VAL A 199 3.43 -2.09 -25.12
N LEU A 200 4.19 -1.94 -26.20
CA LEU A 200 3.65 -2.08 -27.55
C LEU A 200 3.43 -3.54 -27.94
N ALA A 201 2.21 -3.88 -28.35
CA ALA A 201 1.88 -5.18 -28.90
C ALA A 201 2.41 -5.38 -30.33
N ARG A 202 2.62 -4.28 -31.07
CA ARG A 202 3.17 -4.28 -32.44
C ARG A 202 4.16 -3.15 -32.66
N GLY A 203 4.94 -3.25 -33.73
CA GLY A 203 5.75 -2.12 -34.21
C GLY A 203 4.85 -0.97 -34.68
N ILE A 204 5.26 0.26 -34.35
CA ILE A 204 4.60 1.50 -34.76
C ILE A 204 5.66 2.37 -35.44
N ASP A 205 5.32 2.91 -36.60
CA ASP A 205 6.23 3.76 -37.36
C ASP A 205 6.21 5.20 -36.86
N ARG A 206 7.24 5.96 -37.25
CA ARG A 206 7.30 7.39 -36.94
C ARG A 206 6.08 8.10 -37.53
N ASN A 207 5.52 9.03 -36.77
CA ASN A 207 4.34 9.83 -37.10
C ASN A 207 3.01 9.03 -37.14
N GLU A 208 3.01 7.76 -36.74
CA GLU A 208 1.79 6.96 -36.61
C GLU A 208 1.12 7.20 -35.24
N ILE A 209 -0.21 7.14 -35.20
CA ILE A 209 -1.01 7.32 -33.98
C ILE A 209 -1.15 5.98 -33.24
N VAL A 210 -0.84 5.97 -31.95
CA VAL A 210 -0.96 4.80 -31.09
C VAL A 210 -2.43 4.54 -30.76
N LYS A 211 -2.93 3.34 -31.11
CA LYS A 211 -4.30 2.92 -30.80
C LYS A 211 -4.35 2.10 -29.52
N ALA A 212 -5.54 2.00 -28.93
CA ALA A 212 -5.76 1.18 -27.73
C ALA A 212 -5.49 -0.32 -27.96
N SER A 213 -5.62 -0.81 -29.19
CA SER A 213 -5.30 -2.20 -29.57
C SER A 213 -3.80 -2.48 -29.66
N ASP A 214 -2.98 -1.43 -29.80
CA ASP A 214 -1.54 -1.56 -30.03
C ASP A 214 -0.75 -1.59 -28.72
N VAL A 215 -1.45 -1.46 -27.58
CA VAL A 215 -0.86 -1.33 -26.25
C VAL A 215 -1.36 -2.40 -25.30
N SER A 216 -0.46 -2.93 -24.48
CA SER A 216 -0.75 -3.82 -23.36
C SER A 216 -0.14 -3.25 -22.07
N ILE A 217 -0.72 -3.58 -20.91
CA ILE A 217 -0.14 -3.22 -19.62
C ILE A 217 0.68 -4.40 -19.13
N GLU A 218 1.94 -4.15 -18.80
CA GLU A 218 2.84 -5.15 -18.21
C GLU A 218 3.57 -4.53 -17.02
N ARG A 219 3.78 -5.32 -15.94
CA ARG A 219 4.59 -4.87 -14.80
C ARG A 219 6.06 -4.99 -15.18
N ARG A 220 6.78 -3.87 -15.14
CA ARG A 220 8.21 -3.83 -15.47
C ARG A 220 9.00 -3.13 -14.37
N PRO A 221 10.28 -3.50 -14.16
CA PRO A 221 11.14 -2.82 -13.19
C PRO A 221 11.23 -1.33 -13.51
N ARG A 222 11.00 -0.49 -12.51
CA ARG A 222 11.08 0.98 -12.64
C ARG A 222 12.46 1.44 -13.09
N ALA A 223 13.51 0.71 -12.70
CA ALA A 223 14.88 0.96 -13.10
C ALA A 223 15.09 0.92 -14.63
N GLU A 224 14.34 0.09 -15.37
CA GLU A 224 14.45 -0.02 -16.84
C GLU A 224 13.71 1.11 -17.58
N LEU A 225 12.64 1.62 -16.97
CA LEU A 225 11.74 2.61 -17.58
C LEU A 225 12.21 4.04 -17.32
N GLY A 226 12.93 4.27 -16.21
CA GLY A 226 13.31 5.60 -15.76
C GLY A 226 12.13 6.40 -15.22
N ARG A 227 12.28 7.72 -15.10
CA ARG A 227 11.26 8.62 -14.54
C ARG A 227 10.07 8.93 -15.47
N GLU A 228 10.11 8.49 -16.73
CA GLU A 228 9.18 8.92 -17.78
C GLU A 228 8.25 7.80 -18.29
N ALA A 229 7.87 6.85 -17.44
CA ALA A 229 6.87 5.85 -17.81
C ALA A 229 5.54 6.55 -18.17
N ALA A 230 5.01 6.28 -19.37
CA ALA A 230 3.75 6.87 -19.80
C ALA A 230 2.57 6.02 -19.32
N GLY A 231 1.58 6.66 -18.68
CA GLY A 231 0.33 5.98 -18.28
C GLY A 231 -0.56 5.68 -19.49
N ARG A 232 -1.37 4.62 -19.42
CA ARG A 232 -2.23 4.16 -20.54
C ARG A 232 -3.06 5.27 -21.18
N ASP A 233 -3.71 6.09 -20.37
CA ASP A 233 -4.59 7.15 -20.85
C ASP A 233 -3.84 8.29 -21.56
N GLN A 234 -2.55 8.42 -21.26
CA GLN A 234 -1.68 9.42 -21.89
C GLN A 234 -1.04 8.92 -23.17
N VAL A 235 -1.11 7.61 -23.46
CA VAL A 235 -0.48 6.99 -24.63
C VAL A 235 -1.45 6.90 -25.80
N VAL A 236 -2.70 6.51 -25.54
CA VAL A 236 -3.67 6.28 -26.61
C VAL A 236 -4.06 7.60 -27.27
N GLY A 237 -3.97 7.66 -28.61
CA GLY A 237 -4.23 8.87 -29.38
C GLY A 237 -3.02 9.80 -29.55
N MET A 238 -1.89 9.48 -28.93
CA MET A 238 -0.62 10.16 -29.17
C MET A 238 0.05 9.63 -30.44
N GLN A 239 0.95 10.44 -30.99
CA GLN A 239 1.73 10.12 -32.18
C GLN A 239 3.16 9.75 -31.82
N ALA A 240 3.70 8.71 -32.44
CA ALA A 240 5.06 8.25 -32.19
C ALA A 240 6.10 9.21 -32.82
N ARG A 241 7.06 9.69 -32.01
CA ARG A 241 8.13 10.59 -32.49
C ARG A 241 9.21 9.88 -33.30
N ARG A 242 9.37 8.57 -33.07
CA ARG A 242 10.33 7.67 -33.72
C ARG A 242 9.67 6.32 -33.97
N GLN A 243 10.33 5.48 -34.74
CA GLN A 243 9.90 4.09 -34.91
C GLN A 243 10.07 3.33 -33.59
N LEU A 244 9.04 2.61 -33.18
CA LEU A 244 8.97 1.86 -31.94
C LEU A 244 8.73 0.38 -32.25
N ARG A 245 9.38 -0.50 -31.48
CA ARG A 245 9.30 -1.95 -31.70
C ARG A 245 8.27 -2.61 -30.80
N ALA A 246 7.74 -3.74 -31.23
CA ALA A 246 6.92 -4.60 -30.38
C ALA A 246 7.71 -5.05 -29.14
N GLY A 247 7.03 -5.15 -28.00
CA GLY A 247 7.62 -5.50 -26.70
C GLY A 247 8.38 -4.36 -26.02
N GLN A 248 8.51 -3.20 -26.65
CA GLN A 248 9.15 -2.03 -26.05
C GLN A 248 8.16 -1.31 -25.12
N ALA A 249 8.62 -0.97 -23.92
CA ALA A 249 7.85 -0.11 -23.02
C ALA A 249 7.90 1.36 -23.46
N LEU A 250 6.75 2.01 -23.45
CA LEU A 250 6.57 3.38 -23.91
C LEU A 250 6.98 4.39 -22.85
N ARG A 251 7.74 5.38 -23.31
CA ARG A 251 8.14 6.54 -22.50
C ARG A 251 7.40 7.78 -22.98
N ALA A 252 7.16 8.72 -22.08
CA ALA A 252 6.52 10.00 -22.44
C ALA A 252 7.33 10.78 -23.50
N SER A 253 8.67 10.65 -23.48
CA SER A 253 9.56 11.26 -24.47
C SER A 253 9.43 10.70 -25.89
N ASP A 254 8.92 9.47 -26.04
CA ASP A 254 8.71 8.80 -27.33
C ASP A 254 7.43 9.25 -28.03
N LEU A 255 6.56 9.95 -27.32
CA LEU A 255 5.24 10.34 -27.76
C LEU A 255 5.15 11.86 -27.96
N ALA A 256 4.36 12.26 -28.94
CA ALA A 256 3.97 13.63 -29.21
C ALA A 256 2.45 13.72 -29.29
N LYS A 257 1.93 14.92 -29.11
CA LYS A 257 0.55 15.21 -29.52
C LYS A 257 0.41 14.96 -31.02
N PRO A 258 -0.77 14.51 -31.49
CA PRO A 258 -0.98 14.24 -32.90
C PRO A 258 -0.96 15.53 -33.72
N ASP A 259 -0.22 15.50 -34.83
CA ASP A 259 -0.24 16.54 -35.85
C ASP A 259 -1.66 16.69 -36.41
N LEU A 260 -2.26 17.87 -36.20
CA LEU A 260 -3.56 18.21 -36.77
C LEU A 260 -3.45 18.64 -38.24
N VAL A 261 -2.25 19.06 -38.64
CA VAL A 261 -1.88 19.47 -39.98
C VAL A 261 -0.57 18.79 -40.34
N GLN A 262 -0.55 18.08 -41.47
CA GLN A 262 0.65 17.47 -42.04
C GLN A 262 1.22 18.33 -43.16
N ARG A 263 2.55 18.25 -43.35
CA ARG A 263 3.23 18.82 -44.50
C ARG A 263 2.59 18.31 -45.79
N ASP A 264 2.46 19.21 -46.74
CA ASP A 264 1.83 19.02 -48.03
C ASP A 264 0.31 18.75 -48.00
N GLN A 265 -0.33 18.75 -46.83
CA GLN A 265 -1.77 18.61 -46.69
C GLN A 265 -2.51 19.87 -47.17
N ALA A 266 -3.64 19.67 -47.85
CA ALA A 266 -4.57 20.77 -48.16
C ALA A 266 -5.23 21.26 -46.87
N VAL A 267 -5.05 22.54 -46.55
CA VAL A 267 -5.57 23.18 -45.33
C VAL A 267 -6.45 24.36 -45.65
N THR A 268 -7.34 24.67 -44.71
CA THR A 268 -8.20 25.85 -44.75
C THR A 268 -7.57 26.94 -43.91
N ILE A 269 -7.13 28.01 -44.58
CA ILE A 269 -6.59 29.20 -43.95
C ILE A 269 -7.77 30.08 -43.57
N VAL A 270 -7.95 30.32 -42.28
CA VAL A 270 -8.94 31.24 -41.73
C VAL A 270 -8.22 32.52 -41.35
N TYR A 271 -8.59 33.63 -41.97
CA TYR A 271 -8.08 34.95 -41.64
C TYR A 271 -9.19 35.73 -40.94
N GLN A 272 -8.93 36.18 -39.71
CA GLN A 272 -9.91 36.90 -38.91
C GLN A 272 -9.39 38.28 -38.53
N THR A 273 -10.15 39.34 -38.86
CA THR A 273 -9.84 40.71 -38.46
C THR A 273 -11.12 41.54 -38.33
N GLY A 274 -11.26 42.32 -37.26
CA GLY A 274 -12.34 43.31 -37.12
C GLY A 274 -13.77 42.78 -37.33
N GLY A 275 -14.05 41.51 -36.99
CA GLY A 275 -15.36 40.88 -37.21
C GLY A 275 -15.58 40.26 -38.59
N ILE A 276 -14.60 40.34 -39.49
CA ILE A 276 -14.61 39.69 -40.81
C ILE A 276 -13.81 38.39 -40.73
N THR A 277 -14.41 37.30 -41.23
CA THR A 277 -13.76 35.99 -41.38
C THR A 277 -13.63 35.66 -42.86
N LEU A 278 -12.39 35.53 -43.34
CA LEU A 278 -12.07 35.12 -44.69
C LEU A 278 -11.51 33.69 -44.69
N THR A 279 -11.96 32.85 -45.61
CA THR A 279 -11.56 31.45 -45.68
C THR A 279 -10.96 31.14 -47.04
N ILE A 280 -9.72 30.66 -47.07
CA ILE A 280 -8.97 30.38 -48.30
C ILE A 280 -8.38 28.98 -48.24
N ARG A 281 -8.32 28.28 -49.36
CA ARG A 281 -7.62 26.99 -49.46
C ARG A 281 -6.12 27.20 -49.65
N GLY A 282 -5.32 26.53 -48.83
CA GLY A 282 -3.88 26.51 -48.92
C GLY A 282 -3.32 25.11 -48.80
N LYS A 283 -2.00 25.04 -48.78
CA LYS A 283 -1.21 23.83 -48.58
C LYS A 283 -0.24 24.07 -47.44
N ALA A 284 -0.21 23.19 -46.46
CA ALA A 284 0.74 23.29 -45.36
C ALA A 284 2.15 22.92 -45.83
N MET A 285 3.16 23.67 -45.38
CA MET A 285 4.56 23.41 -45.69
C MET A 285 5.26 22.63 -44.56
N GLU A 286 4.68 22.64 -43.38
CA GLU A 286 5.21 22.05 -42.15
C GLU A 286 4.12 21.24 -41.43
N ASN A 287 4.54 20.31 -40.59
CA ASN A 287 3.63 19.64 -39.67
C ASN A 287 3.34 20.56 -38.48
N GLY A 288 2.14 20.51 -37.95
CA GLY A 288 1.77 21.28 -36.76
C GLY A 288 0.74 20.58 -35.89
N THR A 289 0.98 20.66 -34.59
CA THR A 289 0.01 20.31 -33.55
C THR A 289 -0.88 21.52 -33.25
N ASP A 290 -1.99 21.29 -32.55
CA ASP A 290 -2.84 22.35 -31.99
C ASP A 290 -2.02 23.43 -31.26
N GLY A 291 -2.17 24.69 -31.69
CA GLY A 291 -1.44 25.84 -31.16
C GLY A 291 -0.06 26.11 -31.76
N ASP A 292 0.48 25.23 -32.61
CA ASP A 292 1.77 25.45 -33.27
C ASP A 292 1.64 26.47 -34.42
N VAL A 293 2.70 27.25 -34.63
CA VAL A 293 2.81 28.16 -35.78
C VAL A 293 3.38 27.39 -36.96
N VAL A 294 2.62 27.26 -38.04
CA VAL A 294 3.03 26.58 -39.27
C VAL A 294 3.03 27.51 -40.47
N SER A 295 3.96 27.26 -41.40
CA SER A 295 3.96 27.92 -42.70
C SER A 295 2.95 27.27 -43.66
N VAL A 296 2.06 28.08 -44.25
CA VAL A 296 1.04 27.66 -45.22
C VAL A 296 1.15 28.46 -46.51
N MET A 297 1.05 27.78 -47.66
CA MET A 297 1.09 28.40 -48.99
C MET A 297 -0.31 28.49 -49.58
N ASN A 298 -0.69 29.67 -50.05
CA ASN A 298 -1.93 29.85 -50.81
C ASN A 298 -1.76 29.27 -52.22
N LEU A 299 -2.69 28.40 -52.64
CA LEU A 299 -2.63 27.74 -53.94
C LEU A 299 -2.89 28.67 -55.13
N GLN A 300 -3.64 29.76 -54.93
CA GLN A 300 -3.97 30.73 -55.98
C GLN A 300 -2.86 31.76 -56.19
N THR A 301 -2.31 32.31 -55.10
CA THR A 301 -1.34 33.40 -55.17
C THR A 301 0.11 32.94 -55.02
N LYS A 302 0.33 31.67 -54.66
CA LYS A 302 1.65 31.09 -54.33
C LYS A 302 2.40 31.82 -53.21
N ARG A 303 1.72 32.67 -52.43
CA ARG A 303 2.31 33.35 -51.27
C ARG A 303 2.25 32.46 -50.03
N SER A 304 3.31 32.47 -49.23
CA SER A 304 3.38 31.80 -47.94
C SER A 304 2.97 32.74 -46.79
N PHE A 305 2.30 32.19 -45.79
CA PHE A 305 1.85 32.88 -44.59
C PHE A 305 2.16 32.01 -43.37
N SER A 306 2.47 32.62 -42.23
CA SER A 306 2.58 31.93 -40.95
C SER A 306 1.25 32.05 -40.21
N GLY A 307 0.73 30.93 -39.70
CA GLY A 307 -0.50 30.91 -38.94
C GLY A 307 -0.49 29.84 -37.86
N VAL A 308 -1.38 29.98 -36.88
CA VAL A 308 -1.51 29.06 -35.76
C VAL A 308 -2.50 27.96 -36.11
N VAL A 309 -2.16 26.70 -35.89
CA VAL A 309 -3.10 25.58 -36.07
C VAL A 309 -4.17 25.66 -34.98
N VAL A 310 -5.44 25.68 -35.40
CA VAL A 310 -6.61 25.78 -34.50
C VAL A 310 -7.51 24.54 -34.55
N GLY A 311 -7.21 23.61 -35.46
CA GLY A 311 -8.01 22.41 -35.67
C GLY A 311 -7.49 21.57 -36.83
N ARG A 312 -8.12 20.41 -37.05
CA ARG A 312 -7.75 19.49 -38.14
C ARG A 312 -7.87 20.20 -39.49
N GLY A 313 -6.72 20.39 -40.15
CA GLY A 313 -6.66 21.08 -41.44
C GLY A 313 -7.09 22.55 -41.39
N GLN A 314 -7.09 23.20 -40.22
CA GLN A 314 -7.47 24.61 -40.06
C GLN A 314 -6.34 25.42 -39.44
N VAL A 315 -5.99 26.53 -40.09
CA VAL A 315 -4.91 27.42 -39.66
C VAL A 315 -5.45 28.84 -39.57
N LEU A 316 -5.34 29.45 -38.40
CA LEU A 316 -5.72 30.84 -38.13
C LEU A 316 -4.53 31.75 -38.40
N VAL A 317 -4.70 32.68 -39.35
CA VAL A 317 -3.74 33.74 -39.62
C VAL A 317 -4.28 35.03 -39.03
N THR A 318 -3.58 35.55 -38.02
CA THR A 318 -3.85 36.88 -37.48
C THR A 318 -2.88 37.86 -38.14
N PRO A 319 -3.29 39.06 -38.56
CA PRO A 319 -2.35 40.06 -39.05
C PRO A 319 -1.27 40.32 -37.99
N PRO A 320 0.00 40.54 -38.40
CA PRO A 320 1.02 40.96 -37.44
C PRO A 320 0.50 42.21 -36.74
N ARG A 321 0.40 42.16 -35.41
CA ARG A 321 0.14 43.35 -34.60
C ARG A 321 1.24 44.33 -34.97
N ALA A 322 0.87 45.44 -35.61
CA ALA A 322 1.82 46.51 -35.88
C ALA A 322 2.50 46.86 -34.55
N ALA A 323 3.79 46.55 -34.45
CA ALA A 323 4.59 46.92 -33.30
C ALA A 323 4.41 48.42 -33.12
N GLN A 324 3.90 48.82 -31.95
CA GLN A 324 3.94 50.20 -31.53
C GLN A 324 5.42 50.57 -31.54
N THR A 325 5.79 51.45 -32.46
CA THR A 325 7.09 52.11 -32.47
C THR A 325 7.25 52.79 -31.11
N ALA A 326 8.00 52.17 -30.23
CA ALA A 326 8.40 52.75 -28.96
C ALA A 326 9.17 54.04 -29.29
N ALA A 327 8.58 55.17 -28.87
CA ALA A 327 9.21 56.47 -28.94
C ALA A 327 10.58 56.42 -28.24
N VAL A 328 11.63 56.71 -29.00
CA VAL A 328 12.98 56.89 -28.47
C VAL A 328 12.96 58.15 -27.61
N ALA A 329 12.86 57.98 -26.29
CA ALA A 329 13.08 59.04 -25.33
C ALA A 329 14.57 59.43 -25.35
N THR A 330 14.82 60.65 -25.76
CA THR A 330 16.12 61.30 -25.83
C THR A 330 16.67 61.51 -24.41
N ALA A 331 17.82 60.91 -24.08
CA ALA A 331 18.57 61.25 -22.88
C ALA A 331 19.52 62.42 -23.19
N PRO A 332 19.61 63.47 -22.34
CA PRO A 332 20.56 64.55 -22.56
C PRO A 332 21.96 64.11 -22.09
N VAL A 333 22.95 64.41 -22.94
CA VAL A 333 24.38 64.25 -22.69
C VAL A 333 24.82 65.28 -21.65
N ALA A 334 25.26 64.82 -20.47
CA ALA A 334 25.96 65.64 -19.50
C ALA A 334 27.46 65.69 -19.87
N VAL A 335 27.88 66.86 -20.35
CA VAL A 335 29.30 67.24 -20.48
C VAL A 335 29.76 67.68 -19.09
N ALA A 336 30.65 66.90 -18.47
CA ALA A 336 31.39 67.33 -17.29
C ALA A 336 32.83 67.62 -17.70
N ALA A 337 33.20 68.89 -17.49
CA ALA A 337 34.48 69.47 -17.78
C ALA A 337 35.61 68.78 -17.02
N ASN A 338 36.69 68.51 -17.75
CA ASN A 338 37.98 68.14 -17.19
C ASN A 338 38.73 69.45 -16.92
N ASP A 339 39.01 69.76 -15.65
CA ASP A 339 39.88 70.88 -15.31
C ASP A 339 40.84 70.51 -14.17
N HIS A 340 42.13 70.64 -14.51
CA HIS A 340 43.26 71.07 -13.67
C HIS A 340 43.70 70.29 -12.39
N LEU A 341 44.85 69.59 -12.48
CA LEU A 341 46.19 70.03 -11.97
C LEU A 341 47.20 68.86 -11.89
N PRO A 342 48.46 69.01 -12.36
CA PRO A 342 49.56 68.14 -11.98
C PRO A 342 50.33 68.74 -10.80
N VAL A 343 50.61 67.95 -9.76
CA VAL A 343 51.62 68.29 -8.75
C VAL A 343 52.63 67.16 -8.65
N SER A 344 53.85 67.47 -9.10
CA SER A 344 55.06 66.69 -8.91
C SER A 344 55.62 66.88 -7.49
N ARG A 345 56.02 65.80 -6.82
CA ARG A 345 57.15 65.66 -5.86
C ARG A 345 57.45 64.16 -5.79
N LYS A 346 58.52 63.62 -6.38
CA LYS A 346 59.96 63.66 -6.03
C LYS A 346 60.27 63.01 -4.67
N ALA A 347 60.90 61.83 -4.78
CA ALA A 347 61.89 61.18 -3.90
C ALA A 347 61.51 60.90 -2.43
N GLU A 348 61.46 59.62 -2.07
CA GLU A 348 62.51 58.93 -1.29
C GLU A 348 62.50 57.43 -1.61
#